data_AF-A0A9D6JH25-F1
#
_entry.id   AF-A0A9D6JH25-F1
#
_cell.length_a   1.000
_cell.length_b   1.000
_cell.length_c   1.000
_cell.angle_alpha   90.00
_cell.angle_beta   90.00
_cell.angle_gamma   90.00
#
_symmetry.space_group_name_H-M   'P 1'
#
loop_
_entity.id
_entity.type
_entity.pdbx_description
1 polymer ?
#
loop_
_entity_poly.entity_id
_entity_poly.type
_entity_poly.pdbx_seq_one_letter_code
_entity_poly.pdbx_strand_id
1 'polypeptide(L)'
;MERQRWWWRRRQVIVDLPFQLKCGLFTVGSVLVYTLVFGFLIFYPLQQELTAAPSIQERARIAREILAIHRRIWPGMLTVSLLAGLHLFVVSHRIAGPVYKVRRTIE
;
A
#
# COMPACT_ATOMS: atom_id res chain seq x y z
N MET A 1 -26.32 39.92 -3.20
CA MET A 1 -25.10 39.20 -2.78
C MET A 1 -25.26 37.69 -3.01
N GLU A 2 -25.42 37.24 -4.26
CA GLU A 2 -25.85 35.86 -4.58
C GLU A 2 -24.84 35.03 -5.40
N ARG A 3 -23.60 35.50 -5.55
CA ARG A 3 -22.66 34.92 -6.54
C ARG A 3 -21.67 33.89 -5.99
N GLN A 4 -21.81 33.45 -4.73
CA GLN A 4 -20.83 32.56 -4.07
C GLN A 4 -21.29 31.09 -3.86
N ARG A 5 -22.54 30.72 -4.16
CA ARG A 5 -23.04 29.36 -3.87
C ARG A 5 -22.74 28.27 -4.91
N TRP A 6 -22.18 28.62 -6.07
CA TRP A 6 -22.06 27.66 -7.19
C TRP A 6 -20.82 26.74 -7.12
N TRP A 7 -19.77 27.12 -6.37
CA TRP A 7 -18.54 26.31 -6.26
C TRP A 7 -18.66 25.09 -5.33
N TRP A 8 -19.62 25.09 -4.39
CA TRP A 8 -19.79 24.01 -3.42
C TRP A 8 -20.71 22.87 -3.90
N ARG A 9 -21.48 23.08 -4.98
CA ARG A 9 -22.49 22.10 -5.44
C ARG A 9 -21.92 20.93 -6.26
N ARG A 10 -20.62 20.94 -6.58
CA ARG A 10 -19.94 19.91 -7.40
C ARG A 10 -19.05 18.93 -6.62
N ARG A 11 -19.15 18.88 -5.28
CA ARG A 11 -18.35 17.99 -4.44
C ARG A 11 -19.20 16.88 -3.82
N GLN A 12 -19.84 16.05 -4.64
CA GLN A 12 -20.24 14.73 -4.16
C GLN A 12 -18.98 13.85 -4.13
N VAL A 13 -18.30 13.90 -2.99
CA VAL A 13 -17.06 13.18 -2.69
C VAL A 13 -17.33 11.66 -2.63
N ILE A 14 -18.55 11.27 -2.25
CA ILE A 14 -18.98 9.87 -2.20
C ILE A 14 -20.10 9.72 -3.22
N VAL A 15 -19.78 9.13 -4.37
CA VAL A 15 -20.75 8.89 -5.46
C VAL A 15 -21.27 7.46 -5.41
N ASP A 16 -20.43 6.50 -4.99
CA ASP A 16 -20.79 5.09 -4.91
C ASP A 16 -19.94 4.37 -3.85
N LEU A 17 -20.45 4.31 -2.61
CA LEU A 17 -19.78 3.71 -1.45
C LEU A 17 -19.28 2.27 -1.68
N PRO A 18 -20.06 1.34 -2.28
CA PRO A 18 -19.59 -0.04 -2.47
C PRO A 18 -18.45 -0.16 -3.50
N PHE A 19 -18.46 0.66 -4.55
CA PHE A 19 -17.38 0.69 -5.54
C PHE A 19 -16.09 1.28 -4.94
N GLN A 20 -16.21 2.39 -4.22
CA GLN A 20 -15.07 3.03 -3.55
C GLN A 20 -14.45 2.12 -2.48
N LEU A 21 -15.26 1.40 -1.71
CA LEU A 21 -14.78 0.39 -0.75
C LEU A 21 -14.04 -0.75 -1.47
N LYS A 22 -14.59 -1.28 -2.57
CA LYS A 22 -13.94 -2.36 -3.32
C LYS A 22 -12.58 -1.94 -3.88
N CYS A 23 -12.49 -0.74 -4.46
CA CYS A 23 -11.23 -0.18 -4.95
C CYS A 23 -10.23 0.11 -3.82
N GLY A 24 -10.70 0.66 -2.70
CA GLY A 24 -9.88 0.91 -1.52
C GLY A 24 -9.31 -0.38 -0.94
N LEU A 25 -10.16 -1.40 -0.76
CA LEU A 25 -9.75 -2.71 -0.23
C LEU A 25 -8.77 -3.40 -1.17
N PHE A 26 -9.00 -3.34 -2.49
CA PHE A 26 -8.08 -3.89 -3.49
C PHE A 26 -6.71 -3.18 -3.46
N THR A 27 -6.71 -1.85 -3.30
CA THR A 27 -5.48 -1.05 -3.20
C THR A 27 -4.69 -1.42 -1.95
N VAL A 28 -5.34 -1.45 -0.78
CA VAL A 28 -4.71 -1.85 0.48
C VAL A 28 -4.18 -3.28 0.40
N GLY A 29 -4.99 -4.21 -0.13
CA GLY A 29 -4.58 -5.59 -0.35
C GLY A 29 -3.36 -5.71 -1.27
N SER A 30 -3.34 -4.96 -2.38
CA SER A 30 -2.20 -4.93 -3.30
C SER A 30 -0.94 -4.42 -2.63
N VAL A 31 -1.04 -3.32 -1.87
CA VAL A 31 0.10 -2.76 -1.12
C VAL A 31 0.64 -3.79 -0.14
N LEU A 32 -0.22 -4.45 0.64
CA LEU A 32 0.21 -5.50 1.58
C LEU A 32 0.92 -6.66 0.88
N VAL A 33 0.38 -7.14 -0.24
CA VAL A 33 1.01 -8.20 -1.04
C VAL A 33 2.40 -7.77 -1.51
N TYR A 34 2.55 -6.56 -2.08
CA TYR A 34 3.85 -6.07 -2.51
C TYR A 34 4.83 -5.91 -1.34
N THR A 35 4.39 -5.45 -0.17
CA THR A 35 5.20 -5.37 1.05
C THR A 35 5.71 -6.76 1.46
N LEU A 36 4.86 -7.78 1.43
CA LEU A 36 5.25 -9.15 1.76
C LEU A 36 6.22 -9.73 0.74
N VAL A 37 5.97 -9.53 -0.56
CA VAL A 37 6.88 -9.98 -1.63
C VAL A 37 8.25 -9.33 -1.48
N PHE A 38 8.30 -8.02 -1.24
CA PHE A 38 9.55 -7.30 -1.06
C PHE A 38 10.30 -7.77 0.20
N GLY A 39 9.59 -7.97 1.32
CA GLY A 39 10.16 -8.59 2.51
C GLY A 39 10.73 -9.98 2.22
N PHE A 40 9.98 -10.83 1.52
CA PHE A 40 10.44 -12.16 1.12
C PHE A 40 11.73 -12.10 0.28
N LEU A 41 11.80 -11.22 -0.73
CA LEU A 41 12.99 -11.07 -1.58
C LEU A 41 14.24 -10.67 -0.77
N ILE A 42 14.09 -9.90 0.30
CA ILE A 42 15.20 -9.50 1.17
C ILE A 42 15.59 -10.64 2.13
N PHE A 43 14.62 -11.25 2.80
CA PHE A 43 14.88 -12.20 3.87
C PHE A 43 15.13 -13.64 3.39
N TYR A 44 14.64 -14.02 2.21
CA TYR A 44 14.83 -15.36 1.65
C TYR A 44 16.31 -15.74 1.45
N PRO A 45 17.17 -14.93 0.81
CA PRO A 45 18.59 -15.28 0.68
C PRO A 45 19.29 -15.37 2.03
N LEU A 46 18.99 -14.44 2.96
CA LEU A 46 19.55 -14.47 4.31
C LEU A 46 19.15 -15.73 5.09
N GLN A 47 17.94 -16.23 4.88
CA GLN A 47 17.48 -17.49 5.47
C GLN A 47 18.22 -18.70 4.88
N GLN A 48 18.53 -18.68 3.58
CA GLN A 48 19.35 -19.71 2.93
C GLN A 48 20.77 -19.70 3.51
N GLU A 49 21.39 -18.52 3.65
CA GLU A 49 22.70 -18.36 4.27
C GLU A 49 22.72 -18.86 5.72
N LEU A 50 21.70 -18.51 6.51
CA LEU A 50 21.57 -18.97 7.90
C LEU A 50 21.49 -20.50 7.99
N THR A 51 20.78 -21.13 7.04
CA THR A 51 20.59 -22.59 7.02
C THR A 51 21.86 -23.31 6.55
N ALA A 52 22.57 -22.73 5.58
CA ALA A 52 23.81 -23.26 5.03
C ALA A 52 25.05 -23.02 5.93
N ALA A 53 24.94 -22.14 6.92
CA ALA A 53 26.06 -21.77 7.77
C ALA A 53 26.64 -22.99 8.56
N PRO A 54 27.96 -23.24 8.45
CA PRO A 54 28.61 -24.45 8.96
C PRO A 54 28.89 -24.42 10.47
N SER A 55 28.98 -23.23 11.07
CA SER A 55 29.31 -23.06 12.48
C SER A 55 28.20 -22.30 13.23
N ILE A 56 28.12 -22.52 14.55
CA ILE A 56 27.17 -21.80 15.40
C ILE A 56 27.50 -20.29 15.47
N GLN A 57 28.79 -19.94 15.37
CA GLN A 57 29.26 -18.56 15.35
C GLN A 57 28.78 -17.82 14.10
N GLU A 58 28.87 -18.45 12.92
CA GLU A 58 28.41 -17.87 11.66
C GLU A 58 26.88 -17.74 11.65
N ARG A 59 26.17 -18.77 12.14
CA ARG A 59 24.71 -18.71 12.34
C ARG A 59 24.30 -17.54 13.25
N ALA A 60 25.00 -17.35 14.35
CA ALA A 60 24.72 -16.25 15.28
C ALA A 60 25.00 -14.87 14.65
N ARG A 61 26.00 -14.76 13.77
CA ARG A 61 26.29 -13.55 13.01
C ARG A 61 25.17 -13.21 12.04
N ILE A 62 24.76 -14.18 11.21
CA ILE A 62 23.68 -14.00 10.21
C ILE A 62 22.35 -13.70 10.91
N ALA A 63 22.05 -14.39 12.01
CA ALA A 63 20.83 -14.12 12.79
C ALA A 63 20.79 -12.69 13.35
N ARG A 64 21.94 -12.16 13.83
CA ARG A 64 22.04 -10.75 14.27
C ARG A 64 21.83 -9.78 13.11
N GLU A 65 22.34 -10.10 11.93
CA GLU A 65 22.15 -9.30 10.73
C GLU A 65 20.68 -9.27 10.29
N ILE A 66 20.03 -10.43 10.22
CA ILE A 66 18.58 -10.54 9.96
C ILE A 66 17.80 -9.69 10.96
N LEU A 67 18.11 -9.77 12.26
CA LEU A 67 17.42 -8.99 13.28
C LEU A 67 17.66 -7.48 13.14
N ALA A 68 18.88 -7.08 12.79
CA ALA A 68 19.24 -5.68 12.57
C ALA A 68 18.50 -5.09 11.36
N ILE A 69 18.44 -5.85 10.25
CA ILE A 69 17.70 -5.49 9.04
C ILE A 69 16.21 -5.43 9.36
N HIS A 70 15.67 -6.44 10.04
CA HIS A 70 14.27 -6.50 10.45
C HIS A 70 13.86 -5.25 11.23
N ARG A 71 14.65 -4.86 12.24
CA ARG A 71 14.37 -3.69 13.08
C ARG A 71 14.37 -2.36 12.32
N ARG A 72 15.17 -2.24 11.26
CA ARG A 72 15.31 -1.00 10.47
C ARG A 72 14.33 -0.93 9.31
N ILE A 73 14.13 -2.05 8.59
CA ILE A 73 13.34 -2.08 7.38
C ILE A 73 11.85 -2.05 7.69
N TRP A 74 11.36 -2.85 8.64
CA TRP A 74 9.92 -2.98 8.88
C TRP A 74 9.21 -1.65 9.19
N PRO A 75 9.70 -0.80 10.10
CA PRO A 75 9.06 0.49 10.37
C PRO A 75 8.98 1.38 9.12
N GLY A 76 10.06 1.45 8.34
CA GLY A 76 10.13 2.23 7.11
C GLY A 76 9.21 1.66 6.03
N MET A 77 9.24 0.35 5.81
CA MET A 77 8.37 -0.34 4.85
C MET A 77 6.91 -0.13 5.19
N LEU A 78 6.50 -0.33 6.44
CA LEU A 78 5.12 -0.12 6.87
C LEU A 78 4.68 1.34 6.68
N THR A 79 5.55 2.30 6.97
CA THR A 79 5.26 3.73 6.80
C THR A 79 5.10 4.07 5.32
N VAL A 80 6.02 3.63 4.47
CA VAL A 80 5.95 3.86 3.01
C VAL A 80 4.71 3.18 2.42
N SER A 81 4.41 1.94 2.83
CA SER A 81 3.20 1.22 2.42
C SER A 81 1.93 1.96 2.82
N LEU A 82 1.85 2.48 4.04
CA LEU A 82 0.71 3.26 4.52
C LEU A 82 0.54 4.53 3.67
N LEU A 83 1.63 5.27 3.44
CA LEU A 83 1.61 6.49 2.64
C LEU A 83 1.25 6.22 1.18
N ALA A 84 1.80 5.14 0.59
CA ALA A 84 1.48 4.71 -0.76
C ALA A 84 0.00 4.30 -0.88
N GLY A 85 -0.51 3.52 0.07
CA GLY A 85 -1.92 3.13 0.12
C GLY A 85 -2.84 4.34 0.21
N LEU A 86 -2.52 5.32 1.06
CA LEU A 86 -3.26 6.57 1.17
C LEU A 86 -3.19 7.39 -0.13
N HIS A 87 -2.00 7.51 -0.73
CA HIS A 87 -1.81 8.22 -1.99
C HIS A 87 -2.63 7.59 -3.13
N LEU A 88 -2.55 6.26 -3.29
CA LEU A 88 -3.32 5.50 -4.26
C LEU A 88 -4.83 5.61 -4.00
N PHE A 89 -5.27 5.62 -2.75
CA PHE A 89 -6.67 5.84 -2.39
C PHE A 89 -7.15 7.23 -2.81
N VAL A 90 -6.39 8.29 -2.51
CA VAL A 90 -6.71 9.67 -2.89
C VAL A 90 -6.71 9.86 -4.41
N VAL A 91 -5.75 9.27 -5.12
CA VAL A 91 -5.69 9.30 -6.59
C VAL A 91 -6.85 8.52 -7.21
N SER A 92 -7.13 7.31 -6.70
CA SER A 92 -8.26 6.49 -7.15
C SER A 92 -9.59 7.20 -6.94
N HIS A 93 -9.76 7.93 -5.84
CA HIS A 93 -10.92 8.79 -5.62
C HIS A 93 -11.06 9.86 -6.72
N ARG A 94 -9.94 10.45 -7.18
CA ARG A 94 -9.96 11.45 -8.27
C ARG A 94 -10.37 10.83 -9.62
N ILE A 95 -10.10 9.54 -9.83
CA ILE A 95 -10.42 8.79 -11.06
C ILE A 95 -11.84 8.20 -11.02
N ALA A 96 -12.35 7.84 -9.85
CA ALA A 96 -13.70 7.27 -9.69
C ALA A 96 -14.80 8.25 -10.12
N GLY A 97 -14.61 9.56 -9.93
CA GLY A 97 -15.56 10.59 -10.36
C GLY A 97 -15.81 10.61 -11.88
N PRO A 98 -14.76 10.72 -12.73
CA PRO A 98 -14.88 10.60 -14.19
C PRO A 98 -15.48 9.28 -14.66
N VAL A 99 -15.02 8.15 -14.11
CA VAL A 99 -15.46 6.80 -14.50
C VAL A 99 -16.96 6.61 -14.23
N TYR A 100 -17.45 7.09 -13.09
CA TYR A 100 -18.87 7.02 -12.75
C TYR A 100 -19.74 7.84 -13.72
N LYS A 101 -19.29 9.03 -14.14
CA LYS A 101 -20.01 9.85 -15.11
C LYS A 101 -20.12 9.17 -16.48
N VAL A 102 -19.04 8.53 -16.94
CA VAL A 102 -19.04 7.78 -18.20
C VAL A 102 -20.02 6.61 -18.12
N ARG A 103 -19.99 5.84 -17.02
CA ARG A 103 -20.90 4.69 -16.84
C ARG A 103 -22.38 5.10 -16.87
N ARG A 104 -22.73 6.21 -16.22
CA ARG A 104 -24.10 6.76 -16.20
C ARG A 104 -24.55 7.41 -17.53
N THR A 105 -23.65 7.61 -18.48
CA THR A 105 -23.99 8.17 -19.81
C THR A 105 -24.10 7.07 -20.87
N ILE A 106 -23.57 5.88 -20.59
CA ILE A 106 -23.59 4.71 -21.49
C ILE A 106 -24.77 3.77 -21.16
N GLU A 107 -25.20 3.72 -19.90
CA GLU A 107 -26.51 3.16 -19.48
C GLU A 107 -27.66 4.15 -19.77
#